data_AF-A0A5C5ZYC6-F1
#
_entry.id   AF-A0A5C5ZYC6-F1
#
_cell.length_a   1.000
_cell.length_b   1.000
_cell.length_c   1.000
_cell.angle_alpha   90.00
_cell.angle_beta   90.00
_cell.angle_gamma   90.00
#
_symmetry.space_group_name_H-M   'P 1'
#
loop_
_entity.id
_entity.type
_entity.pdbx_description
1 polymer ?
#
loop_
_entity_poly.entity_id
_entity_poly.type
_entity_poly.pdbx_seq_one_letter_code
_entity_poly.pdbx_strand_id
1 'polypeptide(L)'
;MSKTAPHADAIQDGRGRAMLSVDDVAELYLNCSGRHVRRLVDAGRMPKPIRLGSLVRFLRSDIEQWLADGCPNIRNNAKGGKR
;
A
#
# COMPACT_ATOMS: atom_id res chain seq x y z
N MET A 1 13.58 24.39 -7.82
CA MET A 1 12.66 23.24 -7.85
C MET A 1 12.94 22.34 -6.65
N SER A 2 12.25 22.56 -5.53
CA SER A 2 12.44 21.78 -4.30
C SER A 2 11.54 20.55 -4.36
N LYS A 3 12.14 19.37 -4.45
CA LYS A 3 11.43 18.09 -4.40
C LYS A 3 11.14 17.79 -2.92
N THR A 4 10.08 18.38 -2.37
CA THR A 4 9.56 17.99 -1.06
C THR A 4 9.14 16.53 -1.16
N ALA A 5 9.72 15.68 -0.31
CA ALA A 5 9.40 14.26 -0.26
C ALA A 5 7.88 14.09 0.01
N PRO A 6 7.18 13.18 -0.67
CA PRO A 6 5.72 12.97 -0.52
C PRO A 6 5.32 12.42 0.86
N HIS A 7 6.23 12.37 1.83
CA HIS A 7 6.09 11.66 3.10
C HIS A 7 5.58 12.50 4.27
N ALA A 8 5.64 13.84 4.21
CA ALA A 8 5.27 14.68 5.34
C ALA A 8 3.75 14.71 5.61
N ASP A 9 2.91 14.47 4.60
CA ASP A 9 1.44 14.48 4.71
C ASP A 9 0.82 13.12 5.08
N ALA A 10 1.62 12.07 5.32
CA ALA A 10 1.13 10.69 5.52
C ALA A 10 0.34 10.44 6.84
N ILE A 11 0.02 11.48 7.61
CA ILE A 11 -0.46 11.41 9.01
C ILE A 11 -2.01 11.51 9.11
N GLN A 12 -2.76 11.77 8.04
CA GLN A 12 -4.16 12.24 8.12
C GLN A 12 -5.27 11.15 8.07
N ASP A 13 -5.28 10.08 8.90
CA ASP A 13 -6.41 9.09 8.92
C ASP A 13 -7.42 9.46 10.03
N GLY A 14 -7.32 10.71 10.50
CA GLY A 14 -7.91 11.16 11.76
C GLY A 14 -7.14 10.68 13.01
N ARG A 15 -6.21 9.72 12.89
CA ARG A 15 -5.47 9.12 14.02
C ARG A 15 -3.95 9.30 13.96
N GLY A 16 -3.42 10.05 12.98
CA GLY A 16 -2.01 10.46 13.01
C GLY A 16 -1.00 9.43 12.46
N ARG A 17 -1.43 8.43 11.69
CA ARG A 17 -0.62 7.21 11.43
C ARG A 17 -0.03 7.16 10.02
N ALA A 18 1.31 7.14 9.93
CA ALA A 18 2.05 7.02 8.66
C ALA A 18 2.15 5.57 8.13
N MET A 19 1.98 4.58 9.01
CA MET A 19 2.08 3.16 8.68
C MET A 19 0.78 2.42 9.02
N LEU A 20 0.37 1.54 8.11
CA LEU A 20 -0.82 0.71 8.21
C LEU A 20 -0.44 -0.74 8.50
N SER A 21 -1.20 -1.41 9.36
CA SER A 21 -1.14 -2.87 9.48
C SER A 21 -1.87 -3.56 8.33
N VAL A 22 -1.70 -4.88 8.22
CA VAL A 22 -2.47 -5.69 7.25
C VAL A 22 -3.98 -5.53 7.49
N ASP A 23 -4.41 -5.49 8.74
CA ASP A 23 -5.81 -5.40 9.11
C ASP A 23 -6.36 -3.99 8.85
N ASP A 24 -5.58 -2.92 9.11
CA ASP A 24 -5.97 -1.56 8.73
C ASP A 24 -6.22 -1.45 7.21
N VAL A 25 -5.36 -2.05 6.36
CA VAL A 25 -5.57 -2.02 4.91
C VAL A 25 -6.80 -2.84 4.48
N ALA A 26 -7.00 -3.99 5.12
CA ALA A 26 -8.14 -4.87 4.87
C ALA A 26 -9.47 -4.18 5.19
N GLU A 27 -9.58 -3.59 6.37
CA GLU A 27 -10.82 -3.02 6.89
C GLU A 27 -11.10 -1.63 6.31
N LEU A 28 -10.10 -0.74 6.29
CA LEU A 28 -10.32 0.68 5.98
C LEU A 28 -10.31 0.99 4.48
N TYR A 29 -9.66 0.17 3.66
CA TYR A 29 -9.43 0.49 2.24
C TYR A 29 -10.03 -0.53 1.28
N LEU A 30 -9.89 -1.83 1.56
CA LEU A 30 -10.27 -2.90 0.62
C LEU A 30 -11.55 -3.65 1.00
N ASN A 31 -12.10 -3.40 2.19
CA ASN A 31 -13.26 -4.10 2.76
C ASN A 31 -13.17 -5.63 2.56
N CYS A 32 -12.02 -6.21 2.92
CA CYS A 32 -11.72 -7.62 2.71
C CYS A 32 -10.99 -8.21 3.93
N SER A 33 -10.73 -9.52 3.92
CA SER A 33 -9.98 -10.15 5.01
C SER A 33 -8.47 -9.84 4.93
N GLY A 34 -7.79 -9.73 6.08
CA GLY A 34 -6.32 -9.61 6.11
C GLY A 34 -5.58 -10.77 5.42
N ARG A 35 -6.19 -11.95 5.34
CA ARG A 35 -5.68 -13.08 4.53
C ARG A 35 -5.66 -12.73 3.04
N HIS A 36 -6.69 -12.05 2.54
CA HIS A 36 -6.76 -11.61 1.14
C HIS A 36 -5.65 -10.60 0.83
N VAL A 37 -5.41 -9.63 1.73
CA VAL A 37 -4.31 -8.67 1.61
C VAL A 37 -2.96 -9.37 1.49
N ARG A 38 -2.66 -10.34 2.37
CA ARG A 38 -1.42 -11.14 2.28
C ARG A 38 -1.29 -11.85 0.93
N ARG A 39 -2.38 -12.45 0.43
CA ARG A 39 -2.39 -13.09 -0.91
C ARG A 39 -2.14 -12.10 -2.05
N LEU A 40 -2.65 -10.87 -1.96
CA LEU A 40 -2.38 -9.84 -2.97
C LEU A 40 -0.91 -9.42 -2.99
N VAL A 41 -0.29 -9.30 -1.81
CA VAL A 41 1.15 -9.05 -1.68
C VAL A 41 1.95 -10.20 -2.28
N ASP A 42 1.64 -11.44 -1.92
CA ASP A 42 2.35 -12.62 -2.43
C ASP A 42 2.20 -12.76 -3.95
N ALA A 43 1.04 -12.38 -4.51
CA ALA A 43 0.79 -12.35 -5.94
C ALA A 43 1.46 -11.15 -6.66
N GLY A 44 1.99 -10.18 -5.91
CA GLY A 44 2.57 -8.94 -6.44
C GLY A 44 1.54 -7.98 -7.03
N ARG A 45 0.28 -8.07 -6.61
CA ARG A 45 -0.83 -7.23 -7.11
C ARG A 45 -1.02 -5.92 -6.32
N MET A 46 -0.26 -5.74 -5.25
CA MET A 46 -0.40 -4.66 -4.27
C MET A 46 0.99 -4.18 -3.84
N PRO A 47 1.15 -2.95 -3.30
CA PRO A 47 2.45 -2.43 -2.85
C PRO A 47 3.19 -3.39 -1.92
N LYS A 48 4.52 -3.45 -2.07
CA LYS A 48 5.35 -4.29 -1.22
C LYS A 48 5.35 -3.73 0.20
N PRO A 49 5.05 -4.53 1.23
CA PRO A 49 5.12 -4.06 2.61
C PRO A 49 6.56 -3.93 3.09
N ILE A 50 6.76 -3.07 4.07
CA ILE A 50 7.96 -3.02 4.90
C ILE A 50 7.84 -4.14 5.95
N ARG A 51 8.87 -4.98 6.05
CA ARG A 51 8.94 -6.09 7.00
C ARG A 51 9.99 -5.81 8.08
N LEU A 52 9.56 -5.84 9.35
CA LEU A 52 10.43 -5.74 10.52
C LEU A 52 10.25 -7.02 11.35
N GLY A 53 11.03 -8.06 11.02
CA GLY A 53 10.81 -9.41 11.54
C GLY A 53 9.45 -9.96 11.10
N SER A 54 8.60 -10.32 12.05
CA SER A 54 7.21 -10.76 11.80
C SER A 54 6.25 -9.60 11.54
N LEU A 55 6.65 -8.36 11.80
CA LEU A 55 5.81 -7.19 11.62
C LEU A 55 5.73 -6.81 10.15
N VAL A 56 4.51 -6.76 9.63
CA VAL A 56 4.22 -6.33 8.25
C VAL A 56 3.51 -4.98 8.31
N ARG A 57 4.11 -3.97 7.68
CA ARG A 57 3.58 -2.60 7.62
C ARG A 57 3.54 -2.10 6.18
N PHE A 58 2.55 -1.28 5.88
CA PHE A 58 2.46 -0.55 4.62
C PHE A 58 2.62 0.93 4.89
N LEU A 59 3.39 1.61 4.03
CA LEU A 59 3.34 3.06 4.01
C LEU A 59 1.97 3.46 3.48
N ARG A 60 1.31 4.33 4.22
CA ARG A 60 -0.02 4.78 3.83
C ARG A 60 -0.02 5.48 2.47
N SER A 61 0.95 6.35 2.23
CA SER A 61 1.13 7.07 0.97
C SER A 61 1.13 6.12 -0.23
N ASP A 62 1.75 4.94 -0.09
CA ASP A 62 1.87 3.97 -1.16
C ASP A 62 0.53 3.28 -1.43
N ILE A 63 -0.25 3.00 -0.38
CA ILE A 63 -1.60 2.44 -0.51
C ILE A 63 -2.55 3.44 -1.15
N GLU A 64 -2.53 4.69 -0.70
CA GLU A 64 -3.37 5.75 -1.24
C GLU A 64 -3.03 6.05 -2.70
N GLN A 65 -1.75 6.14 -3.04
CA GLN A 65 -1.31 6.31 -4.43
C GLN A 65 -1.74 5.11 -5.29
N TRP A 66 -1.54 3.88 -4.79
CA TRP A 66 -1.94 2.68 -5.53
C TRP A 66 -3.46 2.59 -5.74
N LEU A 67 -4.27 3.05 -4.78
CA LEU A 67 -5.71 3.17 -4.95
C LEU A 67 -6.08 4.25 -5.98
N ALA A 68 -5.43 5.42 -5.91
CA ALA A 68 -5.61 6.51 -6.86
C ALA A 68 -5.25 6.11 -8.30
N ASP A 69 -4.23 5.26 -8.46
CA ASP A 69 -3.82 4.69 -9.74
C ASP A 69 -4.76 3.57 -10.25
N GLY A 70 -5.84 3.25 -9.51
CA GLY A 70 -6.83 2.25 -9.91
C GLY A 70 -6.43 0.81 -9.60
N CYS A 71 -5.67 0.58 -8.53
CA CYS A 71 -5.21 -0.74 -8.09
C CYS A 71 -4.42 -1.53 -9.15
N PRO A 72 -3.35 -0.96 -9.75
CA PRO A 72 -2.60 -1.63 -10.80
C PRO A 72 -1.89 -2.88 -10.27
N ASN A 73 -1.73 -3.88 -11.14
CA ASN A 73 -0.92 -5.07 -10.82
C ASN A 73 0.57 -4.71 -10.87
N ILE A 74 1.18 -4.53 -9.70
CA ILE A 74 2.56 -4.06 -9.56
C ILE A 74 3.58 -4.98 -10.20
N ARG A 75 3.38 -6.30 -10.15
CA ARG A 75 4.26 -7.29 -10.80
C ARG A 75 4.39 -7.04 -12.30
N ASN A 76 3.32 -6.60 -12.94
CA ASN A 76 3.27 -6.39 -14.38
C ASN A 76 3.54 -4.93 -14.77
N ASN A 77 3.37 -3.98 -13.84
CA ASN A 77 3.53 -2.55 -14.11
C ASN A 77 4.98 -2.17 -14.47
N ALA A 78 5.99 -2.85 -13.88
CA ALA A 78 7.40 -2.58 -14.18
C ALA A 78 7.86 -3.07 -15.58
N LYS A 79 7.04 -3.89 -16.26
CA LYS A 79 7.36 -4.49 -17.57
C LYS A 79 6.49 -3.93 -18.71
N GLY A 80 6.24 -2.62 -18.76
CA GLY A 80 5.66 -1.95 -19.94
C GLY A 80 4.57 -2.74 -20.67
N GLY A 81 3.64 -3.32 -19.90
CA GLY A 81 2.81 -4.41 -20.38
C GLY A 81 1.68 -3.90 -21.25
N LYS A 82 1.94 -3.79 -22.56
CA LYS A 82 0.89 -3.83 -23.59
C LYS A 82 -0.01 -5.03 -23.30
N ARG A 83 -1.30 -4.76 -23.09
CA ARG A 83 -2.37 -5.74 -23.31
C ARG A 83 -2.91 -5.49 -24.70
#